data_AF-A0A7S1SVU7-F1
#
_entry.id   AF-A0A7S1SVU7-F1
#
_cell.length_a   1.000
_cell.length_b   1.000
_cell.length_c   1.000
_cell.angle_alpha   90.00
_cell.angle_beta   90.00
_cell.angle_gamma   90.00
#
_symmetry.space_group_name_H-M   'P 1'
#
loop_
_entity.id
_entity.type
_entity.pdbx_description
1 polymer ?
#
loop_
_entity_poly.entity_id
_entity_poly.type
_entity_poly.pdbx_seq_one_letter_code
_entity_poly.pdbx_strand_id
1 'polypeptide(L)'
;MAHVEAEVARLNALLGQWRESGLLLVRSVDIVPDATNRENMGLSLEHTHYIAQRIATEGFRPRVGSTGHDIPVLVRETAGSELGALALAKWRQAVREAAPGFPKVEVTEDGFFTSLGNGHFSQALNCFRCCLRSILSGERFVVGDDAALRRVLDEGVPSIVLQSATPRQARKAISLLLNKLHHVKWDIGDDGEMYLLTRSMGGQDTDEVSQFEALSKVLDADELSVLVRTKLGIDVEEAQG
;
A
#
# COMPACT_ATOMS: atom_id res chain seq x y z
N MET A 1 19.15 13.49 -12.24
CA MET A 1 19.91 12.36 -11.67
C MET A 1 20.38 12.67 -10.24
N ALA A 2 21.33 13.57 -9.99
CA ALA A 2 21.86 13.83 -8.63
C ALA A 2 20.80 14.10 -7.53
N HIS A 3 19.68 14.76 -7.86
CA HIS A 3 18.58 14.98 -6.91
C HIS A 3 17.86 13.69 -6.49
N VAL A 4 17.61 12.78 -7.44
CA VAL A 4 16.95 11.48 -7.16
C VAL A 4 17.86 10.60 -6.31
N GLU A 5 19.16 10.61 -6.59
CA GLU A 5 20.15 9.85 -5.81
C GLU A 5 20.21 10.31 -4.35
N ALA A 6 20.18 11.63 -4.13
CA ALA A 6 20.13 12.19 -2.78
C ALA A 6 18.84 11.82 -2.02
N GLU A 7 17.70 11.76 -2.72
CA GLU A 7 16.43 11.36 -2.13
C GLU A 7 16.35 9.87 -1.81
N VAL A 8 16.87 9.03 -2.70
CA VAL A 8 17.04 7.59 -2.46
C VAL A 8 17.95 7.36 -1.26
N ALA A 9 19.10 8.03 -1.20
CA ALA A 9 20.01 7.95 -0.06
C ALA A 9 19.33 8.40 1.25
N ARG A 10 18.55 9.48 1.20
CA ARG A 10 17.78 9.96 2.35
C ARG A 10 16.73 8.96 2.81
N LEU A 11 15.99 8.36 1.88
CA LEU A 11 14.98 7.34 2.21
C LEU A 11 15.65 6.10 2.83
N ASN A 12 16.70 5.57 2.21
CA ASN A 12 17.45 4.43 2.73
C ASN A 12 18.05 4.71 4.11
N ALA A 13 18.57 5.92 4.36
CA ALA A 13 19.06 6.31 5.68
C ALA A 13 17.95 6.34 6.75
N LEU A 14 16.78 6.88 6.41
CA LEU A 14 15.62 6.89 7.30
C LEU A 14 15.12 5.46 7.58
N LEU A 15 15.03 4.60 6.57
CA LEU A 15 14.64 3.21 6.75
C LEU A 15 15.67 2.46 7.61
N GLY A 16 16.96 2.58 7.31
CA GLY A 16 18.03 1.92 8.06
C GLY A 16 18.12 2.35 9.52
N GLN A 17 17.73 3.58 9.85
CA GLN A 17 17.70 4.06 11.23
C GLN A 17 16.59 3.40 12.07
N TRP A 18 15.42 3.13 11.45
CA TRP A 18 14.20 2.81 12.19
C TRP A 18 13.65 1.41 11.94
N ARG A 19 14.15 0.69 10.94
CA ARG A 19 13.63 -0.63 10.60
C ARG A 19 13.97 -1.68 11.66
N GLU A 20 13.05 -2.62 11.81
CA GLU A 20 13.33 -3.92 12.39
C GLU A 20 14.20 -4.73 11.40
N SER A 21 14.95 -5.70 11.91
CA SER A 21 15.87 -6.49 11.07
C SER A 21 15.09 -7.42 10.15
N GLY A 22 15.47 -7.41 8.88
CA GLY A 22 14.88 -8.24 7.82
C GLY A 22 13.47 -7.82 7.41
N LEU A 23 12.96 -8.54 6.41
CA LEU A 23 11.55 -8.43 6.02
C LEU A 23 10.67 -9.29 6.91
N LEU A 24 9.54 -8.73 7.33
CA LEU A 24 8.53 -9.45 8.10
C LEU A 24 7.32 -9.75 7.22
N LEU A 25 6.79 -10.96 7.34
CA LEU A 25 5.50 -11.31 6.76
C LEU A 25 4.39 -10.67 7.59
N VAL A 26 3.64 -9.75 6.99
CA VAL A 26 2.53 -9.05 7.66
C VAL A 26 1.24 -9.30 6.90
N ARG A 27 0.22 -9.78 7.60
CA ARG A 27 -1.10 -10.03 7.00
C ARG A 27 -1.82 -8.71 6.81
N SER A 28 -2.49 -8.58 5.66
CA SER A 28 -3.26 -7.36 5.32
C SER A 28 -4.36 -7.00 6.32
N VAL A 29 -4.87 -7.98 7.09
CA VAL A 29 -5.87 -7.76 8.15
C VAL A 29 -5.30 -7.06 9.37
N ASP A 30 -3.98 -7.12 9.56
CA ASP A 30 -3.28 -6.51 10.69
C ASP A 30 -2.79 -5.08 10.36
N ILE A 31 -3.15 -4.55 9.18
CA ILE A 31 -2.65 -3.28 8.65
C ILE A 31 -3.78 -2.24 8.53
N VAL A 32 -3.56 -1.07 9.13
CA VAL A 32 -4.39 0.14 8.93
C VAL A 32 -3.57 1.27 8.30
N PRO A 33 -4.19 2.29 7.69
CA PRO A 33 -3.47 3.49 7.24
C PRO A 33 -2.80 4.22 8.41
N ASP A 34 -1.57 4.69 8.20
CA ASP A 34 -0.88 5.51 9.20
C ASP A 34 -1.49 6.92 9.30
N ALA A 35 -1.63 7.42 10.53
CA ALA A 35 -2.25 8.72 10.80
C ALA A 35 -1.41 9.93 10.35
N THR A 36 -0.13 9.72 10.01
CA THR A 36 0.81 10.75 9.54
C THR A 36 0.95 10.79 8.03
N ASN A 37 0.41 9.78 7.33
CA ASN A 37 0.41 9.72 5.88
C ASN A 37 -0.57 10.77 5.33
N ARG A 38 -0.07 11.65 4.42
CA ARG A 38 -0.81 12.65 3.62
C ARG A 38 -2.03 13.26 4.31
N GLU A 39 -1.84 14.24 5.20
CA GLU A 39 -2.82 15.27 5.62
C GLU A 39 -4.35 14.99 5.40
N ASN A 40 -4.83 13.78 5.75
CA ASN A 40 -6.20 13.29 5.53
C ASN A 40 -6.65 12.93 4.09
N MET A 41 -5.76 12.73 3.12
CA MET A 41 -6.17 12.10 1.84
C MET A 41 -6.38 10.61 2.10
N GLY A 42 -7.65 10.21 2.20
CA GLY A 42 -8.09 8.86 2.57
C GLY A 42 -7.72 7.79 1.54
N LEU A 43 -8.18 6.56 1.80
CA LEU A 43 -8.10 5.49 0.81
C LEU A 43 -9.23 5.63 -0.21
N SER A 44 -8.90 5.93 -1.47
CA SER A 44 -9.83 5.77 -2.60
C SER A 44 -10.35 4.33 -2.66
N LEU A 45 -11.66 4.18 -2.44
CA LEU A 45 -12.35 2.88 -2.49
C LEU A 45 -12.28 2.28 -3.90
N GLU A 46 -12.53 3.08 -4.93
CA GLU A 46 -12.44 2.67 -6.33
C GLU A 46 -11.04 2.19 -6.70
N HIS A 47 -9.97 2.85 -6.25
CA HIS A 47 -8.62 2.37 -6.52
C HIS A 47 -8.33 1.07 -5.78
N THR A 48 -8.80 0.91 -4.53
CA THR A 48 -8.71 -0.37 -3.83
C THR A 48 -9.40 -1.49 -4.61
N HIS A 49 -10.60 -1.24 -5.14
CA HIS A 49 -11.33 -2.22 -5.96
C HIS A 49 -10.67 -2.46 -7.31
N TYR A 50 -10.09 -1.43 -7.93
CA TYR A 50 -9.32 -1.57 -9.16
C TYR A 50 -8.13 -2.49 -8.97
N ILE A 51 -7.34 -2.32 -7.90
CA ILE A 51 -6.22 -3.21 -7.59
C ILE A 51 -6.73 -4.64 -7.36
N ALA A 52 -7.81 -4.80 -6.60
CA ALA A 52 -8.39 -6.13 -6.35
C ALA A 52 -8.88 -6.78 -7.66
N GLN A 53 -9.48 -6.02 -8.56
CA GLN A 53 -9.91 -6.50 -9.87
C GLN A 53 -8.72 -6.90 -10.74
N ARG A 54 -7.63 -6.13 -10.75
CA ARG A 54 -6.39 -6.47 -11.45
C ARG A 54 -5.82 -7.79 -10.94
N ILE A 55 -5.77 -7.99 -9.62
CA ILE A 55 -5.35 -9.27 -9.01
C ILE A 55 -6.28 -10.40 -9.47
N ALA A 56 -7.59 -10.20 -9.45
CA ALA A 56 -8.57 -11.23 -9.84
C ALA A 56 -8.45 -11.62 -11.32
N THR A 57 -8.14 -10.67 -12.21
CA THR A 57 -8.07 -10.92 -13.66
C THR A 57 -6.69 -11.36 -14.15
N GLU A 58 -5.61 -10.93 -13.49
CA GLU A 58 -4.24 -11.14 -13.97
C GLU A 58 -3.41 -12.10 -13.10
N GLY A 59 -3.97 -12.52 -11.97
CA GLY A 59 -3.28 -13.27 -10.93
C GLY A 59 -2.42 -12.38 -10.05
N PHE A 60 -2.22 -12.84 -8.81
CA PHE A 60 -1.32 -12.21 -7.86
C PHE A 60 0.15 -12.48 -8.25
N ARG A 61 0.96 -11.42 -8.26
CA ARG A 61 2.37 -11.50 -8.65
C ARG A 61 3.27 -11.19 -7.44
N PRO A 62 3.73 -12.23 -6.70
CA PRO A 62 4.65 -12.01 -5.60
C PRO A 62 5.93 -11.34 -6.12
N ARG A 63 6.56 -10.54 -5.28
CA ARG A 63 7.78 -9.86 -5.66
C ARG A 63 8.93 -10.85 -5.83
N VAL A 64 9.62 -10.75 -6.96
CA VAL A 64 10.87 -11.47 -7.26
C VAL A 64 11.88 -10.43 -7.74
N GLY A 65 12.88 -10.15 -6.90
CA GLY A 65 13.84 -9.07 -7.12
C GLY A 65 13.14 -7.71 -7.27
N SER A 66 13.30 -7.08 -8.43
CA SER A 66 12.75 -5.77 -8.76
C SER A 66 11.38 -5.81 -9.46
N THR A 67 10.79 -6.99 -9.63
CA THR A 67 9.52 -7.20 -10.36
C THR A 67 8.40 -7.72 -9.45
N GLY A 68 7.15 -7.36 -9.74
CA GLY A 68 5.97 -7.72 -8.95
C GLY A 68 5.42 -6.55 -8.12
N HIS A 69 4.56 -6.83 -7.13
CA HIS A 69 3.97 -5.79 -6.28
C HIS A 69 5.03 -5.06 -5.43
N ASP A 70 4.77 -3.78 -5.16
CA ASP A 70 5.61 -2.98 -4.25
C ASP A 70 5.61 -3.53 -2.82
N ILE A 71 6.70 -3.29 -2.10
CA ILE A 71 6.82 -3.70 -0.70
C ILE A 71 6.15 -2.68 0.22
N PRO A 72 5.23 -3.11 1.10
CA PRO A 72 4.69 -2.24 2.13
C PRO A 72 5.80 -1.77 3.08
N VAL A 73 5.78 -0.48 3.39
CA VAL A 73 6.56 0.09 4.49
C VAL A 73 5.59 0.40 5.62
N LEU A 74 5.76 -0.33 6.71
CA LEU A 74 4.84 -0.37 7.83
C LEU A 74 5.53 0.14 9.10
N VAL A 75 4.77 0.57 10.08
CA VAL A 75 5.26 0.84 11.44
C VAL A 75 4.51 -0.07 12.39
N ARG A 76 5.25 -0.76 13.27
CA ARG A 76 4.63 -1.55 14.34
C ARG A 76 3.97 -0.63 15.35
N GLU A 77 2.74 -0.92 15.72
CA GLU A 77 1.96 -0.10 16.63
C GLU A 77 1.13 -0.89 17.63
N THR A 78 0.69 -0.19 18.67
CA THR A 78 -0.28 -0.67 19.66
C THR A 78 -1.30 0.42 19.94
N ALA A 79 -2.47 0.06 20.47
CA ALA A 79 -3.49 1.05 20.84
C ALA A 79 -3.03 1.98 21.98
N GLY A 80 -1.98 1.60 22.72
CA GLY A 80 -1.42 2.42 23.80
C GLY A 80 -0.51 3.56 23.33
N SER A 81 -0.06 3.57 22.07
CA SER A 81 0.75 4.68 21.54
C SER A 81 -0.13 5.82 21.02
N GLU A 82 0.36 7.06 21.06
CA GLU A 82 -0.40 8.23 20.56
C GLU A 82 -0.77 8.07 19.08
N LEU A 83 0.21 7.69 18.25
CA LEU A 83 0.01 7.54 16.81
C LEU A 83 -0.84 6.32 16.46
N GLY A 84 -0.65 5.22 17.19
CA GLY A 84 -1.45 4.00 17.04
C GLY A 84 -2.92 4.24 17.41
N ALA A 85 -3.17 4.84 18.58
CA ALA A 85 -4.53 5.22 19.00
C ALA A 85 -5.21 6.13 17.98
N LEU A 86 -4.49 7.13 17.45
CA LEU A 86 -5.01 8.03 16.43
C LEU A 86 -5.33 7.30 15.11
N ALA A 87 -4.44 6.41 14.66
CA ALA A 87 -4.64 5.61 13.45
C ALA A 87 -5.85 4.68 13.59
N LEU A 88 -5.99 4.00 14.73
CA LEU A 88 -7.13 3.14 15.03
C LEU A 88 -8.44 3.91 15.10
N ALA A 89 -8.46 5.07 15.77
CA ALA A 89 -9.66 5.89 15.86
C ALA A 89 -10.13 6.33 14.47
N LYS A 90 -9.21 6.82 13.63
CA LYS A 90 -9.49 7.17 12.24
C LYS A 90 -9.95 5.97 11.43
N TRP A 91 -9.29 4.82 11.57
CA TRP A 91 -9.68 3.60 10.87
C TRP A 91 -11.08 3.13 11.24
N ARG A 92 -11.38 3.07 12.54
CA ARG A 92 -12.71 2.69 13.06
C ARG A 92 -13.79 3.68 12.63
N GLN A 93 -13.46 4.96 12.55
CA GLN A 93 -14.37 5.95 12.00
C GLN A 93 -14.62 5.68 10.51
N ALA A 94 -13.57 5.54 9.70
CA ALA A 94 -13.68 5.24 8.28
C ALA A 94 -14.48 3.95 8.01
N VAL A 95 -14.24 2.87 8.76
CA VAL A 95 -14.99 1.60 8.63
C VAL A 95 -16.47 1.74 9.02
N ARG A 96 -16.79 2.59 10.01
CA ARG A 96 -18.19 2.87 10.41
C ARG A 96 -18.93 3.70 9.38
N GLU A 97 -18.25 4.70 8.81
CA GLU A 97 -18.78 5.62 7.81
C GLU A 97 -18.69 5.07 6.39
N ALA A 98 -17.97 3.96 6.20
CA ALA A 98 -17.66 3.41 4.89
C ALA A 98 -18.91 3.03 4.09
N ALA A 99 -18.91 3.45 2.82
CA ALA A 99 -19.85 2.98 1.83
C ALA A 99 -19.80 1.45 1.66
N PRO A 100 -20.89 0.84 1.15
CA PRO A 100 -20.86 -0.56 0.72
C PRO A 100 -19.64 -0.83 -0.18
N GLY A 101 -18.90 -1.90 0.12
CA GLY A 101 -17.70 -2.28 -0.63
C GLY A 101 -16.37 -1.96 0.05
N PHE A 102 -16.32 -1.19 1.13
CA PHE A 102 -15.07 -1.03 1.88
C PHE A 102 -14.77 -2.28 2.74
N PRO A 103 -13.51 -2.77 2.79
CA PRO A 103 -13.15 -3.89 3.64
C PRO A 103 -13.29 -3.55 5.13
N LYS A 104 -14.11 -4.35 5.83
CA LYS A 104 -14.34 -4.21 7.27
C LYS A 104 -13.43 -5.17 8.02
N VAL A 105 -12.19 -4.78 8.22
CA VAL A 105 -11.22 -5.55 9.02
C VAL A 105 -11.06 -4.96 10.41
N GLU A 106 -11.14 -5.83 11.41
CA GLU A 106 -10.86 -5.50 12.80
C GLU A 106 -9.42 -5.88 13.13
N VAL A 107 -8.65 -4.91 13.60
CA VAL A 107 -7.27 -5.09 14.06
C VAL A 107 -7.23 -5.26 15.57
N THR A 108 -6.31 -6.11 16.04
CA THR A 108 -6.06 -6.32 17.47
C THR A 108 -5.40 -5.10 18.10
N GLU A 109 -5.87 -4.69 19.27
CA GLU A 109 -5.33 -3.53 20.00
C GLU A 109 -3.92 -3.79 20.57
N ASP A 110 -3.62 -5.05 20.87
CA ASP A 110 -2.34 -5.50 21.46
C ASP A 110 -1.16 -5.46 20.49
N GLY A 111 -1.43 -5.29 19.20
CA GLY A 111 -0.39 -5.21 18.17
C GLY A 111 -1.00 -5.16 16.78
N PHE A 112 -0.62 -4.15 16.01
CA PHE A 112 -1.01 -4.00 14.60
C PHE A 112 0.07 -3.20 13.86
N PHE A 113 -0.16 -2.93 12.58
CA PHE A 113 0.74 -2.17 11.75
C PHE A 113 0.04 -0.97 11.12
N THR A 114 0.75 0.15 11.03
CA THR A 114 0.31 1.31 10.26
C THR A 114 1.10 1.43 8.96
N SER A 115 0.42 1.67 7.84
CA SER A 115 1.04 1.73 6.52
C SER A 115 1.47 3.15 6.13
N LEU A 116 2.78 3.35 5.89
CA LEU A 116 3.34 4.58 5.32
C LEU A 116 3.32 4.60 3.78
N GLY A 117 3.11 3.44 3.15
CA GLY A 117 2.96 3.26 1.72
C GLY A 117 2.28 1.91 1.41
N ASN A 118 1.61 1.80 0.26
CA ASN A 118 0.84 0.63 -0.16
C ASN A 118 -0.42 0.31 0.68
N GLY A 119 -1.08 1.35 1.20
CA GLY A 119 -2.35 1.22 1.92
C GLY A 119 -3.47 0.63 1.06
N HIS A 120 -3.65 1.11 -0.17
CA HIS A 120 -4.68 0.60 -1.09
C HIS A 120 -4.49 -0.87 -1.43
N PHE A 121 -3.23 -1.30 -1.63
CA PHE A 121 -2.89 -2.69 -1.90
C PHE A 121 -3.26 -3.60 -0.71
N SER A 122 -2.93 -3.18 0.52
CA SER A 122 -3.32 -3.92 1.72
C SER A 122 -4.85 -4.09 1.80
N GLN A 123 -5.60 -3.03 1.50
CA GLN A 123 -7.06 -3.13 1.49
C GLN A 123 -7.61 -3.91 0.29
N ALA A 124 -6.93 -3.92 -0.85
CA ALA A 124 -7.30 -4.76 -1.99
C ALA A 124 -7.22 -6.25 -1.64
N LEU A 125 -6.21 -6.66 -0.88
CA LEU A 125 -6.13 -8.03 -0.33
C LEU A 125 -7.29 -8.32 0.64
N ASN A 126 -7.68 -7.34 1.46
CA ASN A 126 -8.83 -7.48 2.36
C ASN A 126 -10.16 -7.62 1.61
N CYS A 127 -10.29 -7.09 0.38
CA CYS A 127 -11.47 -7.35 -0.47
C CYS A 127 -11.68 -8.85 -0.73
N PHE A 128 -10.61 -9.61 -0.98
CA PHE A 128 -10.69 -11.07 -1.15
C PHE A 128 -11.05 -11.78 0.14
N ARG A 129 -10.47 -11.37 1.28
CA ARG A 129 -10.77 -11.99 2.59
C ARG A 129 -12.22 -11.85 2.99
N CYS A 130 -12.78 -10.66 2.76
CA CYS A 130 -14.17 -10.38 3.08
C CYS A 130 -15.14 -10.83 1.97
N CYS A 131 -14.63 -11.49 0.91
CA CYS A 131 -15.41 -11.91 -0.26
C CYS A 131 -16.31 -10.78 -0.81
N LEU A 132 -15.77 -9.55 -0.85
CA LEU A 132 -16.54 -8.36 -1.19
C LEU A 132 -17.02 -8.42 -2.64
N ARG A 133 -18.15 -7.77 -2.89
CA ARG A 133 -18.61 -7.48 -4.24
C ARG A 133 -17.87 -6.23 -4.73
N SER A 134 -17.28 -6.33 -5.92
CA SER A 134 -16.64 -5.22 -6.61
C SER A 134 -17.65 -4.12 -6.88
N ILE A 135 -17.33 -2.89 -6.50
CA ILE A 135 -18.15 -1.72 -6.84
C ILE A 135 -17.95 -1.30 -8.31
N LEU A 136 -16.97 -1.88 -9.00
CA LEU A 136 -16.63 -1.57 -10.39
C LEU A 136 -17.26 -2.57 -11.36
N SER A 137 -17.17 -3.86 -11.06
CA SER A 137 -17.65 -4.94 -11.94
C SER A 137 -18.91 -5.64 -11.43
N GLY A 138 -19.29 -5.41 -10.17
CA GLY A 138 -20.37 -6.16 -9.52
C GLY A 138 -20.02 -7.62 -9.19
N GLU A 139 -18.85 -8.12 -9.56
CA GLU A 139 -18.42 -9.50 -9.29
C GLU A 139 -17.84 -9.66 -7.88
N ARG A 140 -17.87 -10.88 -7.32
CA ARG A 140 -17.24 -11.14 -6.02
C ARG A 140 -15.75 -11.40 -6.16
N PHE A 141 -14.96 -10.80 -5.28
CA PHE A 141 -13.55 -11.14 -5.13
C PHE A 141 -13.43 -12.51 -4.46
N VAL A 142 -12.90 -13.49 -5.20
CA VAL A 142 -12.66 -14.86 -4.73
C VAL A 142 -11.23 -15.25 -5.10
N VAL A 143 -10.58 -16.06 -4.27
CA VAL A 143 -9.17 -16.45 -4.47
C VAL A 143 -9.00 -17.42 -5.65
N GLY A 144 -9.99 -18.30 -5.89
CA GLY A 144 -9.90 -19.32 -6.93
C GLY A 144 -8.70 -20.26 -6.74
N ASP A 145 -7.99 -20.55 -7.82
CA ASP A 145 -6.82 -21.43 -7.84
C ASP A 145 -5.48 -20.70 -7.66
N ASP A 146 -5.51 -19.40 -7.34
CA ASP A 146 -4.30 -18.61 -7.14
C ASP A 146 -3.62 -18.94 -5.80
N ALA A 147 -2.65 -19.86 -5.86
CA ALA A 147 -1.88 -20.31 -4.71
C ALA A 147 -1.02 -19.18 -4.10
N ALA A 148 -0.54 -18.24 -4.91
CA ALA A 148 0.28 -17.14 -4.44
C ALA A 148 -0.57 -16.12 -3.66
N LEU A 149 -1.76 -15.80 -4.18
CA LEU A 149 -2.74 -14.98 -3.47
C LEU A 149 -3.15 -15.63 -2.16
N ARG A 150 -3.49 -16.93 -2.18
CA ARG A 150 -3.84 -17.67 -0.96
C ARG A 150 -2.74 -17.56 0.08
N ARG A 151 -1.49 -17.80 -0.32
CA ARG A 151 -0.34 -17.72 0.57
C ARG A 151 -0.19 -16.35 1.23
N VAL A 152 -0.29 -15.25 0.48
CA VAL A 152 -0.15 -13.90 1.10
C VAL A 152 -1.35 -13.52 1.97
N LEU A 153 -2.52 -14.11 1.72
CA LEU A 153 -3.66 -13.98 2.62
C LEU A 153 -3.45 -14.81 3.90
N ASP A 154 -2.86 -15.99 3.84
CA ASP A 154 -2.68 -16.80 5.04
C ASP A 154 -1.46 -16.37 5.86
N GLU A 155 -0.32 -16.19 5.19
CA GLU A 155 0.99 -15.95 5.82
C GLU A 155 1.36 -14.46 5.89
N GLY A 156 0.87 -13.64 4.95
CA GLY A 156 1.19 -12.21 4.86
C GLY A 156 2.12 -11.85 3.71
N VAL A 157 2.34 -10.55 3.54
CA VAL A 157 3.20 -9.96 2.50
C VAL A 157 4.54 -9.56 3.13
N PRO A 158 5.69 -9.89 2.51
CA PRO A 158 6.98 -9.37 2.93
C PRO A 158 6.98 -7.84 2.98
N SER A 159 7.27 -7.29 4.16
CA SER A 159 7.16 -5.87 4.44
C SER A 159 8.39 -5.35 5.17
N ILE A 160 8.78 -4.10 4.89
CA ILE A 160 9.73 -3.38 5.74
C ILE A 160 8.94 -2.87 6.94
N VAL A 161 9.30 -3.31 8.13
CA VAL A 161 8.64 -2.89 9.37
C VAL A 161 9.55 -1.93 10.12
N LEU A 162 9.04 -0.76 10.45
CA LEU A 162 9.69 0.22 11.30
C LEU A 162 9.25 0.03 12.76
N GLN A 163 10.15 0.30 13.68
CA GLN A 163 9.90 0.23 15.11
C GLN A 163 8.80 1.20 15.54
N SER A 164 8.06 0.87 16.59
CA SER A 164 7.02 1.75 17.16
C SER A 164 7.56 3.11 17.62
N ALA A 165 8.83 3.16 18.02
CA ALA A 165 9.53 4.38 18.40
C ALA A 165 9.80 5.36 17.24
N THR A 166 9.52 4.98 15.99
CA THR A 166 9.72 5.83 14.82
C THR A 166 8.93 7.14 14.96
N PRO A 167 9.59 8.30 15.02
CA PRO A 167 8.94 9.56 15.34
C PRO A 167 8.07 10.06 14.19
N ARG A 168 7.02 10.83 14.53
CA ARG A 168 6.06 11.42 13.59
C ARG A 168 6.73 12.10 12.38
N GLN A 169 7.82 12.84 12.60
CA GLN A 169 8.54 13.53 11.53
C GLN A 169 9.23 12.56 10.55
N ALA A 170 9.83 11.47 11.07
CA ALA A 170 10.43 10.44 10.23
C ALA A 170 9.37 9.71 9.41
N ARG A 171 8.23 9.35 10.02
CA ARG A 171 7.09 8.73 9.30
C ARG A 171 6.59 9.59 8.15
N LYS A 172 6.36 10.90 8.39
CA LYS A 172 5.95 11.86 7.35
C LYS A 172 6.99 11.92 6.23
N ALA A 173 8.28 12.03 6.58
CA ALA A 173 9.35 12.10 5.59
C ALA A 173 9.46 10.83 4.74
N ILE A 174 9.39 9.64 5.36
CA ILE A 174 9.42 8.35 4.68
C ILE A 174 8.22 8.25 3.73
N SER A 175 7.01 8.53 4.21
CA SER A 175 5.81 8.45 3.38
C SER A 175 5.85 9.41 2.17
N LEU A 176 6.36 10.64 2.36
CA LEU A 176 6.55 11.58 1.26
C LEU A 176 7.57 11.08 0.24
N LEU A 177 8.71 10.56 0.69
CA LEU A 177 9.76 10.03 -0.18
C LEU A 177 9.29 8.78 -0.93
N LEU A 178 8.56 7.87 -0.29
CA LEU A 178 7.97 6.69 -0.94
C LEU A 178 7.05 7.08 -2.10
N ASN A 179 6.23 8.11 -1.90
CA ASN A 179 5.35 8.60 -2.95
C ASN A 179 6.13 9.29 -4.08
N LYS A 180 7.18 10.05 -3.74
CA LYS A 180 8.00 10.74 -4.74
C LYS A 180 8.86 9.78 -5.56
N LEU A 181 9.36 8.73 -4.94
CA LEU A 181 10.26 7.73 -5.52
C LEU A 181 9.52 6.47 -5.99
N HIS A 182 8.21 6.54 -6.24
CA HIS A 182 7.41 5.39 -6.67
C HIS A 182 7.88 4.74 -7.98
N HIS A 183 8.61 5.48 -8.82
CA HIS A 183 9.19 5.01 -10.07
C HIS A 183 10.55 4.30 -9.88
N VAL A 184 11.11 4.36 -8.67
CA VAL A 184 12.40 3.75 -8.34
C VAL A 184 12.17 2.33 -7.81
N LYS A 185 12.88 1.36 -8.37
CA LYS A 185 12.74 -0.05 -8.00
C LYS A 185 13.47 -0.34 -6.67
N TRP A 186 12.85 -1.15 -5.82
CA TRP A 186 13.51 -1.77 -4.66
C TRP A 186 14.37 -2.96 -5.05
N ASP A 187 15.43 -3.19 -4.28
CA ASP A 187 16.33 -4.34 -4.38
C ASP A 187 16.72 -4.88 -3.00
N ILE A 188 17.09 -6.16 -2.97
CA ILE A 188 17.54 -6.86 -1.77
C ILE A 188 19.08 -6.78 -1.74
N GLY A 189 19.63 -6.10 -0.74
CA GLY A 189 21.07 -6.08 -0.48
C GLY A 189 21.60 -7.43 -0.01
N ASP A 190 22.92 -7.60 -0.04
CA ASP A 190 23.60 -8.83 0.39
C ASP A 190 23.36 -9.17 1.87
N ASP A 191 22.93 -8.19 2.67
CA ASP A 191 22.50 -8.32 4.06
C ASP A 191 21.06 -8.86 4.21
N GLY A 192 20.38 -9.17 3.10
CA GLY A 192 19.01 -9.65 3.08
C GLY A 192 17.98 -8.53 3.22
N GLU A 193 18.41 -7.29 3.07
CA GLU A 193 17.62 -6.12 3.46
C GLU A 193 17.25 -5.26 2.26
N MET A 194 16.09 -4.61 2.32
CA MET A 194 15.55 -3.88 1.17
C MET A 194 16.02 -2.43 1.13
N TYR A 195 16.52 -2.03 -0.04
CA TYR A 195 16.95 -0.66 -0.35
C TYR A 195 16.39 -0.21 -1.70
N LEU A 196 16.20 1.09 -1.90
CA LEU A 196 15.92 1.63 -3.23
C LEU A 196 17.21 1.72 -4.05
N LEU A 197 17.13 1.32 -5.32
CA LEU A 197 18.26 1.39 -6.25
C LEU A 197 18.53 2.81 -6.74
N THR A 198 19.77 3.24 -6.60
CA THR A 198 20.24 4.54 -7.11
C THR A 198 20.53 4.50 -8.62
N ARG A 199 20.86 3.33 -9.17
CA ARG A 199 21.18 3.15 -10.60
C ARG A 199 20.06 2.37 -11.30
N SER A 200 19.48 2.97 -12.34
CA SER A 200 19.02 2.20 -13.49
C SER A 200 20.24 1.44 -14.00
N MET A 201 20.32 0.15 -13.70
CA MET A 201 21.39 -0.73 -14.21
C MET A 201 21.32 -0.74 -15.73
N GLY A 202 22.12 0.10 -16.40
CA GLY A 202 22.79 -0.12 -17.70
C GLY A 202 22.01 -0.74 -18.87
N GLY A 203 20.70 -0.82 -18.81
CA GLY A 203 19.80 -1.37 -19.80
C GLY A 203 18.57 -0.48 -19.82
N GLN A 204 18.07 -0.20 -21.02
CA GLN A 204 16.83 0.51 -21.24
C GLN A 204 15.67 -0.28 -20.63
N ASP A 205 15.45 -0.13 -19.32
CA ASP A 205 14.17 -0.46 -18.72
C ASP A 205 13.31 0.80 -18.81
N THR A 206 12.88 1.08 -20.05
CA THR A 206 11.80 2.00 -20.37
C THR A 206 10.47 1.28 -20.14
N ASP A 207 10.26 0.72 -18.95
CA ASP A 207 8.89 0.52 -18.51
C ASP A 207 8.33 1.92 -18.26
N GLU A 208 7.78 2.52 -19.31
CA GLU A 208 7.04 3.77 -19.22
C GLU A 208 5.95 3.56 -18.16
N VAL A 209 6.13 4.17 -16.99
CA VAL A 209 5.08 4.25 -15.97
C VAL A 209 3.88 4.88 -16.66
N SER A 210 2.78 4.15 -16.75
CA SER A 210 1.61 4.65 -17.45
C SER A 210 1.15 5.95 -16.78
N GLN A 211 0.57 6.87 -17.55
CA GLN A 211 0.05 8.13 -16.98
C GLN A 211 -0.94 7.87 -15.83
N PHE A 212 -1.70 6.77 -15.92
CA PHE A 212 -2.57 6.32 -14.85
C PHE A 212 -1.79 6.00 -13.56
N GLU A 213 -0.73 5.20 -13.64
CA GLU A 213 0.09 4.84 -12.48
C GLU A 213 0.75 6.07 -11.86
N ALA A 214 1.30 6.98 -12.68
CA ALA A 214 1.92 8.20 -12.20
C ALA A 214 0.91 9.12 -11.46
N LEU A 215 -0.27 9.34 -12.05
CA LEU A 215 -1.32 10.16 -11.44
C LEU A 215 -1.87 9.51 -10.17
N SER A 216 -2.01 8.18 -10.16
CA SER A 216 -2.56 7.45 -9.02
C SER A 216 -1.76 7.62 -7.71
N LYS A 217 -0.49 8.06 -7.84
CA LYS A 217 0.41 8.30 -6.72
C LYS A 217 0.43 9.74 -6.25
N VAL A 218 -0.24 10.69 -6.89
CA VAL A 218 -0.21 12.12 -6.47
C VAL A 218 -1.58 12.67 -6.09
N LEU A 219 -2.65 12.11 -6.67
CA LEU A 219 -4.02 12.53 -6.44
C LEU A 219 -4.53 12.21 -5.03
N ASP A 220 -5.51 12.98 -4.59
CA ASP A 220 -6.30 12.68 -3.41
C ASP A 220 -7.27 11.51 -3.64
N ALA A 221 -8.01 11.10 -2.60
CA ALA A 221 -8.89 9.94 -2.69
C ALA A 221 -10.01 10.11 -3.72
N ASP A 222 -10.60 11.30 -3.81
CA ASP A 222 -11.75 11.59 -4.67
C ASP A 222 -11.29 11.75 -6.12
N GLU A 223 -10.21 12.52 -6.33
CA GLU A 223 -9.55 12.67 -7.63
C GLU A 223 -9.09 11.32 -8.19
N LEU A 224 -8.54 10.46 -7.33
CA LEU A 224 -8.11 9.11 -7.69
C LEU A 224 -9.29 8.21 -8.05
N SER A 225 -10.42 8.34 -7.37
CA SER A 225 -11.65 7.64 -7.74
C SER A 225 -12.16 8.06 -9.12
N VAL A 226 -12.11 9.36 -9.46
CA VAL A 226 -12.44 9.87 -10.79
C VAL A 226 -11.47 9.32 -11.86
N LEU A 227 -10.18 9.27 -11.55
CA LEU A 227 -9.18 8.71 -12.45
C LEU A 227 -9.46 7.22 -12.75
N VAL A 228 -9.82 6.43 -11.74
CA VAL A 228 -10.17 5.01 -11.91
C VAL A 228 -11.40 4.84 -12.81
N ARG A 229 -12.47 5.61 -12.58
CA ARG A 229 -13.68 5.54 -13.41
C ARG A 229 -13.38 5.91 -14.87
N THR A 230 -12.62 6.98 -15.08
CA THR A 230 -12.13 7.40 -16.40
C THR A 230 -11.34 6.29 -17.08
N LYS A 231 -10.43 5.63 -16.35
CA LYS A 231 -9.59 4.55 -16.87
C LYS A 231 -10.40 3.32 -17.31
N LEU A 232 -11.50 3.05 -16.62
CA LEU A 232 -12.37 1.91 -16.88
C LEU A 232 -13.52 2.23 -17.85
N GLY A 233 -13.66 3.49 -18.26
CA GLY A 233 -14.79 3.93 -19.11
C GLY A 233 -16.14 3.85 -18.40
N ILE A 234 -16.16 3.99 -17.06
CA ILE A 234 -17.40 4.03 -16.26
C ILE A 234 -17.89 5.48 -16.26
N ASP A 235 -19.09 5.71 -16.81
CA ASP A 235 -19.69 7.04 -16.81
C ASP A 235 -20.02 7.50 -15.38
N VAL A 236 -19.62 8.74 -15.06
CA VAL A 236 -19.68 9.29 -13.69
C VAL A 236 -21.14 9.43 -13.19
N GLU A 237 -22.12 9.37 -14.09
CA GLU A 237 -23.55 9.52 -13.78
C GLU A 237 -24.24 8.21 -13.34
N GLU A 238 -23.71 7.03 -13.65
CA GLU A 238 -24.34 5.74 -13.28
C GLU A 238 -23.96 5.26 -11.87
N ALA A 239 -22.97 5.88 -11.21
CA ALA A 239 -22.42 5.43 -9.93
C ALA A 239 -23.18 5.95 -8.68
N GLN A 240 -24.28 6.69 -8.84
CA GLN A 240 -25.11 7.21 -7.74
C GLN A 240 -26.49 6.52 -7.60
N GLY A 241 -26.67 5.33 -8.20
CA GLY A 241 -27.89 4.53 -8.10
C GLY A 241 -27.96 3.63 -6.87
#